data_AF-A0A0L7K421-F1
#
_entry.id   AF-A0A0L7K421-F1
#
_cell.length_a   1.000
_cell.length_b   1.000
_cell.length_c   1.000
_cell.angle_alpha   90.00
_cell.angle_beta   90.00
_cell.angle_gamma   90.00
#
_symmetry.space_group_name_H-M   'P 1'
#
loop_
_entity.id
_entity.type
_entity.pdbx_description
1 polymer ?
#
loop_
_entity_poly.entity_id
_entity_poly.type
_entity_poly.pdbx_seq_one_letter_code
_entity_poly.pdbx_strand_id
1 'polypeptide(L)'
;MNISYSYKKTRKDFGRQPMFCEVPAHLADSINPDVSEQRKYGLRNPVHQQSQASTLQSEHYINTKQVLYQERAINHTEGGWPKDIPFYDEELTAKLRKRVERDDAYIDAVINSYPNFIHYMDQNNATEMYEMYFKKMPSVKPVEKYSLQVNNAYNDPDNRPISCLSWTLEDNPKLVAAYCNKKFPGLGPVNSNLTCFVWDLENPKTPSHEFVPPTACWQVVCSPVTPTVLIGGLEDGRVCLFDIRVQKEPVMISPIHLAHRDPVSALLYTESRLNFEFFSGSTDGMCMWWDVRNVSNPIAELIMSVRIPPGDKISLANAEGVSALQYDRALPTRFLCGTDTGLVINVNRKGKSYKEIMCSADYAHRGPVKAVHRSPCTMKMFITCSDWTVHIWSDEVHTSPIITGMPHHYQINDVVWAPQRVSSYMSVSADGKLRYWDLLRKYREPVIVKTVSKNELLKIKPNVEGQLVAVGDSKGVMYILSLSENLVESVGNDKQLMLQCYERETRREHILETRVKEINLKLKAKEDTVGASYEVVDEAALLQITEDEYRRAVKEEMLRTGMTPQNTSPTGGRGDMRQR
;
A
#
# COMPACT_ATOMS: atom_id res chain seq x y z
N MET A 1 9.07 95.30 84.99
CA MET A 1 9.59 94.17 85.80
C MET A 1 8.71 92.96 85.57
N ASN A 2 9.33 91.82 85.26
CA ASN A 2 8.67 90.53 85.03
C ASN A 2 7.82 90.09 86.21
N ILE A 3 6.52 89.85 85.98
CA ILE A 3 5.66 89.03 86.84
C ILE A 3 4.79 88.19 85.89
N SER A 4 5.31 87.09 85.34
CA SER A 4 4.42 86.12 84.70
C SER A 4 3.79 85.25 85.78
N TYR A 5 2.58 85.62 86.14
CA TYR A 5 1.66 84.92 87.04
C TYR A 5 1.38 83.51 86.52
N SER A 6 1.71 82.47 87.31
CA SER A 6 1.39 81.08 86.94
C SER A 6 -0.04 80.74 87.41
N TYR A 7 -0.95 80.49 86.48
CA TYR A 7 -2.28 79.96 86.80
C TYR A 7 -2.15 78.52 87.30
N LYS A 8 -2.50 78.28 88.57
CA LYS A 8 -2.58 76.92 89.14
C LYS A 8 -4.06 76.55 89.32
N LYS A 9 -4.53 75.55 88.59
CA LYS A 9 -5.88 74.97 88.75
C LYS A 9 -5.79 73.69 89.57
N THR A 10 -6.65 73.53 90.57
CA THR A 10 -6.64 72.35 91.45
C THR A 10 -7.15 71.10 90.74
N ARG A 11 -6.50 69.95 90.98
CA ARG A 11 -6.73 68.68 90.25
C ARG A 11 -8.19 68.19 90.29
N LYS A 12 -8.93 68.48 91.37
CA LYS A 12 -10.36 68.14 91.52
C LYS A 12 -11.27 68.86 90.52
N ASP A 13 -10.81 69.96 89.93
CA ASP A 13 -11.56 70.80 89.00
C ASP A 13 -11.14 70.56 87.53
N PHE A 14 -10.29 69.55 87.29
CA PHE A 14 -10.00 69.04 85.95
C PHE A 14 -11.13 68.13 85.50
N GLY A 15 -11.62 68.33 84.27
CA GLY A 15 -12.73 67.57 83.70
C GLY A 15 -14.13 68.13 84.02
N ARG A 16 -14.26 69.17 84.87
CA ARG A 16 -15.50 69.93 84.98
C ARG A 16 -15.66 70.81 83.74
N GLN A 17 -16.84 70.74 83.12
CA GLN A 17 -17.17 71.53 81.92
C GLN A 17 -17.03 73.03 82.24
N PRO A 18 -16.18 73.78 81.52
CA PRO A 18 -16.07 75.22 81.74
C PRO A 18 -17.39 75.89 81.37
N MET A 19 -18.06 76.46 82.37
CA MET A 19 -19.25 77.27 82.17
C MET A 19 -18.80 78.65 81.71
N PHE A 20 -18.78 78.88 80.39
CA PHE A 20 -18.58 80.21 79.86
C PHE A 20 -19.87 81.00 80.05
N CYS A 21 -19.88 81.92 81.02
CA CYS A 21 -20.90 82.95 81.13
C CYS A 21 -20.40 84.20 80.42
N GLU A 22 -21.26 84.89 79.68
CA GLU A 22 -20.92 86.22 79.17
C GLU A 22 -20.65 87.15 80.35
N VAL A 23 -19.40 87.58 80.50
CA VAL A 23 -19.00 88.59 81.46
C VAL A 23 -18.89 89.91 80.70
N PRO A 24 -19.56 91.00 81.13
CA PRO A 24 -19.47 92.28 80.45
C PRO A 24 -18.01 92.75 80.36
N ALA A 25 -17.65 93.30 79.19
CA ALA A 25 -16.29 93.71 78.89
C ALA A 25 -15.80 94.75 79.90
N HIS A 26 -14.75 94.40 80.66
CA HIS A 26 -14.04 95.34 81.52
C HIS A 26 -12.91 95.99 80.72
N LEU A 27 -13.01 97.32 80.53
CA LEU A 27 -11.91 98.15 80.06
C LEU A 27 -10.78 98.07 81.12
N ALA A 28 -9.77 97.21 80.87
CA ALA A 28 -8.70 96.98 81.85
C ALA A 28 -7.78 98.20 81.98
N ASP A 29 -7.61 98.96 80.89
CA ASP A 29 -6.91 100.23 80.90
C ASP A 29 -7.21 101.01 79.60
N SER A 30 -7.16 102.35 79.64
CA SER A 30 -7.20 103.21 78.45
C SER A 30 -6.06 104.21 78.51
N ILE A 31 -5.10 104.06 77.61
CA ILE A 31 -3.92 104.92 77.55
C ILE A 31 -4.21 106.08 76.59
N ASN A 32 -4.30 107.29 77.14
CA ASN A 32 -4.43 108.52 76.36
C ASN A 32 -3.11 108.85 75.64
N PRO A 33 -3.16 109.31 74.37
CA PRO A 33 -1.95 109.68 73.65
C PRO A 33 -1.30 110.94 74.24
N ASP A 34 0.02 110.91 74.41
CA ASP A 34 0.81 112.03 74.92
C ASP A 34 0.98 113.10 73.84
N VAL A 35 0.57 114.32 74.18
CA VAL A 35 0.62 115.51 73.32
C VAL A 35 2.06 115.84 72.92
N SER A 36 3.06 115.40 73.70
CA SER A 36 4.47 115.63 73.44
C SER A 36 5.00 114.89 72.19
N GLU A 37 4.52 113.67 71.95
CA GLU A 37 4.93 112.79 70.85
C GLU A 37 4.16 113.07 69.56
N GLN A 38 2.93 113.58 69.66
CA GLN A 38 2.11 113.92 68.50
C GLN A 38 2.78 114.98 67.60
N ARG A 39 3.59 115.87 68.20
CA ARG A 39 4.39 116.87 67.48
C ARG A 39 5.54 116.27 66.66
N LYS A 40 5.94 115.01 66.90
CA LYS A 40 7.02 114.33 66.17
C LYS A 40 6.51 113.54 64.97
N TYR A 41 5.20 113.54 64.71
CA TYR A 41 4.61 112.79 63.62
C TYR A 41 4.89 113.48 62.27
N GLY A 42 5.83 112.95 61.50
CA GLY A 42 6.11 113.34 60.13
C GLY A 42 5.81 112.19 59.17
N LEU A 43 5.12 112.48 58.06
CA LEU A 43 4.83 111.50 57.03
C LEU A 43 6.12 111.08 56.33
N ARG A 44 6.61 109.86 56.58
CA ARG A 44 7.77 109.30 55.88
C ARG A 44 7.31 108.62 54.59
N ASN A 45 7.94 109.00 53.48
CA ASN A 45 7.73 108.40 52.16
C ASN A 45 7.99 106.88 52.19
N PRO A 46 7.24 106.08 51.42
CA PRO A 46 7.19 104.63 51.57
C PRO A 46 8.49 103.97 51.08
N VAL A 47 9.13 103.19 51.95
CA VAL A 47 10.16 102.21 51.56
C VAL A 47 9.88 100.94 52.34
N HIS A 48 9.73 99.82 51.63
CA HIS A 48 9.43 98.52 52.23
C HIS A 48 10.63 97.98 53.00
N GLN A 49 10.44 97.73 54.29
CA GLN A 49 11.38 96.98 55.11
C GLN A 49 10.59 95.91 55.87
N GLN A 50 11.00 94.65 55.74
CA GLN A 50 10.46 93.56 56.52
C GLN A 50 11.36 93.32 57.74
N SER A 51 10.73 93.30 58.91
CA SER A 51 11.32 92.98 60.20
C SER A 51 10.65 91.73 60.75
N GLN A 52 11.44 90.78 61.28
CA GLN A 52 10.91 89.64 61.99
C GLN A 52 11.24 89.75 63.47
N ALA A 53 10.20 89.94 64.29
CA ALA A 53 10.25 89.96 65.75
C ALA A 53 9.39 88.81 66.30
N SER A 54 9.67 87.57 65.86
CA SER A 54 9.02 86.36 66.37
C SER A 54 10.04 85.46 67.07
N THR A 55 9.65 84.87 68.19
CA THR A 55 10.41 83.81 68.87
C THR A 55 10.53 82.57 67.98
N LEU A 56 11.71 81.93 67.98
CA LEU A 56 11.94 80.66 67.28
C LEU A 56 10.96 79.60 67.81
N GLN A 57 10.22 78.98 66.90
CA GLN A 57 9.34 77.84 67.19
C GLN A 57 9.92 76.59 66.53
N SER A 58 9.86 75.46 67.22
CA SER A 58 10.22 74.13 66.69
C SER A 58 8.95 73.32 66.44
N GLU A 59 8.82 72.79 65.24
CA GLU A 59 7.68 71.97 64.83
C GLU A 59 7.96 70.49 65.15
N HIS A 60 7.00 69.82 65.80
CA HIS A 60 7.05 68.38 66.06
C HIS A 60 5.83 67.71 65.44
N TYR A 61 6.05 66.74 64.55
CA TYR A 61 4.99 65.92 63.97
C TYR A 61 4.85 64.62 64.78
N ILE A 62 3.66 64.36 65.31
CA ILE A 62 3.27 63.07 65.91
C ILE A 62 2.29 62.41 64.96
N ASN A 63 2.65 61.25 64.41
CA ASN A 63 1.75 60.43 63.59
C ASN A 63 1.33 59.21 64.41
N THR A 64 0.12 59.21 64.95
CA THR A 64 -0.42 58.05 65.67
C THR A 64 -0.86 56.99 64.67
N LYS A 65 -0.38 55.75 64.82
CA LYS A 65 -0.87 54.64 63.98
C LYS A 65 -2.36 54.43 64.24
N GLN A 66 -3.17 54.41 63.18
CA GLN A 66 -4.60 54.13 63.28
C GLN A 66 -4.79 52.70 63.81
N VAL A 67 -5.43 52.56 64.98
CA VAL A 67 -5.83 51.25 65.51
C VAL A 67 -7.16 50.88 64.85
N LEU A 68 -7.15 49.85 64.01
CA LEU A 68 -8.36 49.31 63.40
C LEU A 68 -9.05 48.39 64.41
N TYR A 69 -10.22 48.79 64.88
CA TYR A 69 -11.12 47.91 65.62
C TYR A 69 -11.98 47.13 64.63
N GLN A 70 -12.05 45.81 64.78
CA GLN A 70 -13.03 44.98 64.07
C GLN A 70 -14.05 44.44 65.08
N GLU A 71 -15.31 44.80 64.87
CA GLU A 71 -16.43 44.12 65.52
C GLU A 71 -16.70 42.82 64.76
N ARG A 72 -16.66 41.69 65.47
CA ARG A 72 -17.05 40.39 64.92
C ARG A 72 -18.32 39.92 65.62
N ALA A 73 -19.36 39.70 64.85
CA ALA A 73 -20.55 39.00 65.29
C ALA A 73 -20.54 37.56 64.72
N ILE A 74 -21.06 36.61 65.49
CA ILE A 74 -21.27 35.24 65.02
C ILE A 74 -22.75 35.11 64.65
N ASN A 75 -23.02 34.79 63.38
CA ASN A 75 -24.36 34.51 62.90
C ASN A 75 -24.51 32.99 62.75
N HIS A 76 -25.30 32.34 63.60
CA HIS A 76 -25.62 30.93 63.45
C HIS A 76 -26.75 30.78 62.44
N THR A 77 -26.43 30.34 61.22
CA THR A 77 -27.40 30.10 60.13
C THR A 77 -27.87 28.64 60.11
N GLU A 78 -28.31 28.12 61.26
CA GLU A 78 -28.80 26.75 61.36
C GLU A 78 -30.30 26.75 61.69
N GLY A 79 -31.12 26.55 60.65
CA GLY A 79 -32.52 26.12 60.78
C GLY A 79 -33.58 27.22 60.62
N GLY A 80 -34.48 27.04 59.65
CA GLY A 80 -35.69 27.86 59.43
C GLY A 80 -36.84 27.55 60.41
N TRP A 81 -36.50 27.21 61.65
CA TRP A 81 -37.50 26.98 62.69
C TRP A 81 -38.10 28.32 63.14
N PRO A 82 -39.39 28.35 63.54
CA PRO A 82 -39.97 29.54 64.16
C PRO A 82 -39.13 30.00 65.37
N LYS A 83 -39.10 31.32 65.60
CA LYS A 83 -38.24 31.98 66.59
C LYS A 83 -38.28 31.38 68.01
N ASP A 84 -39.41 30.77 68.38
CA ASP A 84 -39.68 30.26 69.73
C ASP A 84 -39.27 28.79 69.94
N ILE A 85 -38.80 28.11 68.89
CA ILE A 85 -38.47 26.68 68.94
C ILE A 85 -36.97 26.49 68.67
N PRO A 86 -36.17 26.20 69.71
CA PRO A 86 -34.76 25.87 69.51
C PRO A 86 -34.64 24.52 68.81
N PHE A 87 -33.79 24.45 67.78
CA PHE A 87 -33.62 23.23 66.98
C PHE A 87 -32.94 22.07 67.75
N TYR A 88 -32.19 22.37 68.80
CA TYR A 88 -31.57 21.37 69.67
C TYR A 88 -32.58 20.60 70.52
N ASP A 89 -33.81 21.11 70.67
CA ASP A 89 -34.86 20.44 71.42
C ASP A 89 -35.71 19.56 70.50
N GLU A 90 -35.42 18.26 70.54
CA GLU A 90 -36.10 17.25 69.73
C GLU A 90 -37.59 17.12 70.10
N GLU A 91 -37.96 17.36 71.36
CA GLU A 91 -39.36 17.26 71.78
C GLU A 91 -40.20 18.40 71.22
N LEU A 92 -39.68 19.64 71.27
CA LEU A 92 -40.38 20.81 70.75
C LEU A 92 -40.48 20.79 69.23
N THR A 93 -39.42 20.38 68.53
CA THR A 93 -39.44 20.23 67.07
C THR A 93 -40.40 19.12 66.62
N ALA A 94 -40.45 17.98 67.32
CA ALA A 94 -41.40 16.91 67.03
C ALA A 94 -42.85 17.31 67.33
N LYS A 95 -43.10 18.06 68.42
CA LYS A 95 -44.43 18.60 68.74
C LYS A 95 -44.92 19.57 67.65
N LEU A 96 -44.04 20.41 67.11
CA LEU A 96 -44.38 21.31 66.00
C LEU A 96 -44.70 20.53 64.72
N ARG A 97 -43.86 19.55 64.33
CA ARG A 97 -44.14 18.70 63.16
C ARG A 97 -45.49 18.02 63.28
N LYS A 98 -45.78 17.40 64.42
CA LYS A 98 -47.08 16.76 64.69
C LYS A 98 -48.24 17.74 64.68
N ARG A 99 -48.02 19.01 65.06
CA ARG A 99 -49.05 20.05 64.99
C ARG A 99 -49.35 20.43 63.54
N VAL A 100 -48.31 20.61 62.72
CA VAL A 100 -48.43 20.94 61.29
C VAL A 100 -49.01 19.76 60.50
N GLU A 101 -48.60 18.53 60.79
CA GLU A 101 -49.13 17.32 60.15
C GLU A 101 -50.61 17.07 60.44
N ARG A 102 -51.12 17.58 61.56
CA ARG A 102 -52.53 17.50 61.95
C ARG A 102 -53.35 18.70 61.49
N ASP A 103 -52.73 19.69 60.86
CA ASP A 103 -53.43 20.84 60.31
C ASP A 103 -54.17 20.40 59.05
N ASP A 104 -55.48 20.61 59.00
CA ASP A 104 -56.32 20.20 57.88
C ASP A 104 -55.85 20.87 56.57
N ALA A 105 -55.34 22.10 56.64
CA ALA A 105 -54.80 22.81 55.49
C ALA A 105 -53.54 22.13 54.92
N TYR A 106 -52.70 21.53 55.76
CA TYR A 106 -51.54 20.75 55.33
C TYR A 106 -51.97 19.44 54.67
N ILE A 107 -52.91 18.72 55.30
CA ILE A 107 -53.45 17.47 54.78
C ILE A 107 -54.10 17.68 53.42
N ASP A 108 -54.94 18.71 53.28
CA ASP A 108 -55.59 19.07 52.02
C ASP A 108 -54.58 19.46 50.94
N ALA A 109 -53.55 20.25 51.28
CA ALA A 109 -52.51 20.61 50.33
C ALA A 109 -51.74 19.38 49.83
N VAL A 110 -51.39 18.44 50.72
CA VAL A 110 -50.70 17.21 50.38
C VAL A 110 -51.58 16.33 49.49
N ILE A 111 -52.84 16.08 49.89
CA ILE A 111 -53.78 15.24 49.13
C ILE A 111 -54.07 15.85 47.76
N ASN A 112 -54.19 17.17 47.64
CA ASN A 112 -54.40 17.84 46.35
C ASN A 112 -53.15 17.79 45.45
N SER A 113 -51.94 17.81 46.03
CA SER A 113 -50.69 17.71 45.27
C SER A 113 -50.33 16.28 44.84
N TYR A 114 -50.82 15.27 45.57
CA TYR A 114 -50.47 13.87 45.38
C TYR A 114 -50.85 13.32 43.99
N PRO A 115 -52.06 13.53 43.44
CA PRO A 115 -52.42 13.10 42.09
C PRO A 115 -51.52 13.72 41.01
N ASN A 116 -51.18 15.00 41.15
CA ASN A 116 -50.29 15.68 40.22
C ASN A 116 -48.88 15.10 40.26
N PHE A 117 -48.38 14.77 41.46
CA PHE A 117 -47.08 14.13 41.61
C PHE A 117 -47.03 12.74 40.96
N ILE A 118 -48.07 11.92 41.18
CA ILE A 118 -48.20 10.61 40.52
C ILE A 118 -48.19 10.77 39.00
N HIS A 119 -48.96 11.73 38.48
CA HIS A 119 -49.02 11.96 37.03
C HIS A 119 -47.63 12.23 36.43
N TYR A 120 -46.81 13.08 37.05
CA TYR A 120 -45.45 13.34 36.57
C TYR A 120 -44.51 12.15 36.74
N MET A 121 -44.69 11.34 37.79
CA MET A 121 -43.92 10.12 37.99
C MET A 121 -44.22 9.09 36.90
N ASP A 122 -45.51 8.86 36.61
CA ASP A 122 -45.95 7.96 35.57
C ASP A 122 -45.53 8.45 34.18
N GLN A 123 -45.54 9.77 33.94
CA GLN A 123 -45.05 10.38 32.70
C GLN A 123 -43.56 10.14 32.48
N ASN A 124 -42.74 10.27 33.54
CA ASN A 124 -41.30 9.97 33.46
C ASN A 124 -41.03 8.48 33.23
N ASN A 125 -41.87 7.61 33.77
CA ASN A 125 -41.77 6.15 33.58
C ASN A 125 -42.30 5.69 32.21
N ALA A 126 -43.19 6.45 31.57
CA ALA A 126 -43.77 6.09 30.28
C ALA A 126 -42.71 6.07 29.16
N THR A 127 -41.71 6.93 29.23
CA THR A 127 -40.62 7.00 28.26
C THR A 127 -39.31 7.43 28.93
N GLU A 128 -38.24 6.68 28.69
CA GLU A 128 -36.91 6.99 29.21
C GLU A 128 -36.26 8.11 28.38
N MET A 129 -36.67 9.36 28.62
CA MET A 129 -36.27 10.55 27.83
C MET A 129 -34.76 10.81 27.81
N TYR A 130 -34.02 10.25 28.77
CA TYR A 130 -32.58 10.46 28.93
C TYR A 130 -31.72 9.33 28.33
N GLU A 131 -32.34 8.27 27.79
CA GLU A 131 -31.59 7.23 27.09
C GLU A 131 -31.14 7.72 25.71
N MET A 132 -29.82 7.83 25.51
CA MET A 132 -29.25 8.11 24.19
C MET A 132 -29.07 6.81 23.43
N TYR A 133 -29.95 6.55 22.46
CA TYR A 133 -29.81 5.43 21.53
C TYR A 133 -28.42 5.46 20.86
N PHE A 134 -27.81 4.29 20.72
CA PHE A 134 -26.51 4.07 20.06
C PHE A 134 -25.26 4.66 20.74
N LYS A 135 -25.35 5.26 21.93
CA LYS A 135 -24.16 5.77 22.66
C LYS A 135 -23.09 4.70 22.91
N LYS A 136 -23.50 3.44 23.08
CA LYS A 136 -22.61 2.28 23.30
C LYS A 136 -22.25 1.54 22.00
N MET A 137 -22.77 1.95 20.86
CA MET A 137 -22.47 1.29 19.60
C MET A 137 -21.06 1.69 19.16
N PRO A 138 -20.15 0.74 18.93
CA PRO A 138 -18.81 1.07 18.43
C PRO A 138 -18.95 1.77 17.06
N SER A 139 -18.11 2.77 16.80
CA SER A 139 -18.13 3.45 15.49
C SER A 139 -17.83 2.43 14.40
N VAL A 140 -18.80 2.15 13.53
CA VAL A 140 -18.57 1.33 12.35
C VAL A 140 -17.67 2.12 11.42
N LYS A 141 -16.49 1.58 11.08
CA LYS A 141 -15.63 2.20 10.07
C LYS A 141 -16.42 2.32 8.76
N PRO A 142 -16.34 3.47 8.06
CA PRO A 142 -17.04 3.64 6.78
C PRO A 142 -16.62 2.53 5.81
N VAL A 143 -17.53 2.14 4.91
CA VAL A 143 -17.22 1.19 3.82
C VAL A 143 -16.21 1.87 2.90
N GLU A 144 -14.94 1.61 3.15
CA GLU A 144 -13.84 2.17 2.39
C GLU A 144 -13.89 1.67 0.95
N LYS A 145 -14.01 2.61 0.00
CA LYS A 145 -14.01 2.30 -1.43
C LYS A 145 -12.59 1.95 -1.85
N TYR A 146 -12.44 0.89 -2.63
CA TYR A 146 -11.17 0.58 -3.29
C TYR A 146 -10.74 1.77 -4.14
N SER A 147 -9.60 2.37 -3.80
CA SER A 147 -9.08 3.52 -4.55
C SER A 147 -7.63 3.28 -4.96
N LEU A 148 -7.34 3.70 -6.19
CA LEU A 148 -6.02 3.64 -6.79
C LEU A 148 -5.73 5.00 -7.43
N GLN A 149 -4.72 5.67 -6.91
CA GLN A 149 -4.33 7.02 -7.30
C GLN A 149 -2.95 6.99 -7.97
N VAL A 150 -2.78 7.84 -8.98
CA VAL A 150 -1.47 8.07 -9.61
C VAL A 150 -0.85 9.25 -8.87
N ASN A 151 0.25 9.02 -8.15
CA ASN A 151 0.89 10.05 -7.33
C ASN A 151 1.86 10.88 -8.17
N ASN A 152 2.98 10.27 -8.56
CA ASN A 152 4.08 10.93 -9.24
C ASN A 152 4.39 10.23 -10.57
N ALA A 153 4.91 11.00 -11.53
CA ALA A 153 5.43 10.52 -12.80
C ALA A 153 6.88 10.99 -12.97
N TYR A 154 7.76 10.06 -13.30
CA TYR A 154 9.20 10.26 -13.52
C TYR A 154 9.49 10.02 -14.99
N ASN A 155 10.07 11.02 -15.66
CA ASN A 155 10.25 10.98 -17.10
C ASN A 155 11.73 10.79 -17.45
N ASP A 156 12.01 9.84 -18.34
CA ASP A 156 13.29 9.76 -19.04
C ASP A 156 13.43 10.94 -20.01
N PRO A 157 14.55 11.70 -19.98
CA PRO A 157 14.77 12.82 -20.90
C PRO A 157 14.69 12.41 -22.38
N ASP A 158 15.07 11.18 -22.72
CA ASP A 158 15.14 10.68 -24.10
C ASP A 158 13.89 9.87 -24.52
N ASN A 159 12.89 9.75 -23.64
CA ASN A 159 11.66 8.99 -23.87
C ASN A 159 11.88 7.53 -24.31
N ARG A 160 12.90 6.86 -23.78
CA ARG A 160 13.23 5.46 -24.09
C ARG A 160 12.30 4.51 -23.32
N PRO A 161 11.85 3.39 -23.90
CA PRO A 161 10.96 2.45 -23.21
C PRO A 161 11.61 1.87 -21.96
N ILE A 162 10.82 1.67 -20.90
CA ILE A 162 11.30 1.07 -19.66
C ILE A 162 11.52 -0.43 -19.85
N SER A 163 12.75 -0.87 -19.61
CA SER A 163 13.17 -2.26 -19.77
C SER A 163 12.95 -3.08 -18.51
N CYS A 164 13.27 -2.50 -17.35
CA CYS A 164 13.19 -3.11 -16.03
C CYS A 164 12.99 -2.04 -14.94
N LEU A 165 12.30 -2.43 -13.87
CA LEU A 165 12.11 -1.66 -12.65
C LEU A 165 12.55 -2.51 -11.45
N SER A 166 13.17 -1.88 -10.46
CA SER A 166 13.57 -2.51 -9.21
C SER A 166 13.52 -1.51 -8.05
N TRP A 167 13.10 -1.97 -6.87
CA TRP A 167 13.11 -1.15 -5.65
C TRP A 167 14.38 -1.43 -4.84
N THR A 168 14.98 -0.41 -4.24
CA THR A 168 15.97 -0.61 -3.19
C THR A 168 15.28 -1.07 -1.91
N LEU A 169 15.96 -1.89 -1.12
CA LEU A 169 15.47 -2.38 0.17
C LEU A 169 16.11 -1.55 1.29
N GLU A 170 15.55 -0.36 1.53
CA GLU A 170 15.96 0.55 2.60
C GLU A 170 14.72 1.27 3.17
N ASP A 171 14.87 1.95 4.30
CA ASP A 171 13.73 2.64 4.96
C ASP A 171 13.07 3.69 4.05
N ASN A 172 13.89 4.37 3.23
CA ASN A 172 13.43 5.30 2.19
C ASN A 172 13.62 4.66 0.80
N PRO A 173 12.64 3.90 0.30
CA PRO A 173 12.81 3.11 -0.91
C PRO A 173 13.00 3.99 -2.13
N LYS A 174 14.11 3.78 -2.83
CA LYS A 174 14.43 4.39 -4.13
C LYS A 174 14.06 3.44 -5.26
N LEU A 175 13.79 4.03 -6.41
CA LEU A 175 13.34 3.29 -7.59
C LEU A 175 14.40 3.31 -8.67
N VAL A 176 14.90 2.13 -9.01
CA VAL A 176 15.90 1.93 -10.06
C VAL A 176 15.18 1.57 -11.35
N ALA A 177 15.41 2.37 -12.38
CA ALA A 177 14.82 2.20 -13.69
C ALA A 177 15.90 2.04 -14.77
N ALA A 178 15.76 1.00 -15.58
CA ALA A 178 16.54 0.80 -16.78
C ALA A 178 15.70 1.11 -18.01
N TYR A 179 16.33 1.75 -18.99
CA TYR A 179 15.67 2.24 -20.20
C TYR A 179 16.39 1.68 -21.42
N CYS A 180 15.69 0.86 -22.19
CA CYS A 180 16.21 0.36 -23.46
C CYS A 180 15.09 -0.22 -24.33
N ASN A 181 15.30 -0.14 -25.64
CA ASN A 181 14.47 -0.82 -26.61
C ASN A 181 14.94 -2.26 -26.79
N LYS A 182 14.10 -3.24 -26.42
CA LYS A 182 14.41 -4.68 -26.45
C LYS A 182 14.26 -5.32 -27.85
N LYS A 183 14.62 -4.61 -28.92
CA LYS A 183 14.56 -5.17 -30.28
C LYS A 183 15.83 -5.95 -30.57
N PHE A 184 15.74 -7.28 -30.52
CA PHE A 184 16.85 -8.19 -30.79
C PHE A 184 16.37 -9.39 -31.63
N PRO A 185 17.13 -9.86 -32.63
CA PRO A 185 18.39 -9.30 -33.15
C PRO A 185 18.14 -8.09 -34.08
N GLY A 186 18.86 -6.99 -33.85
CA GLY A 186 18.82 -5.78 -34.70
C GLY A 186 20.05 -5.66 -35.60
N LEU A 187 19.89 -5.14 -36.82
CA LEU A 187 21.00 -4.91 -37.77
C LEU A 187 21.92 -3.72 -37.41
N GLY A 188 21.77 -3.10 -36.24
CA GLY A 188 22.57 -1.96 -35.78
C GLY A 188 22.27 -1.54 -34.34
N PRO A 189 22.99 -0.54 -33.79
CA PRO A 189 22.77 -0.06 -32.43
C PRO A 189 21.40 0.60 -32.32
N VAL A 190 20.46 -0.08 -31.68
CA VAL A 190 19.08 0.41 -31.49
C VAL A 190 19.01 1.52 -30.45
N ASN A 191 19.91 1.48 -29.46
CA ASN A 191 19.94 2.38 -28.32
C ASN A 191 21.13 3.35 -28.45
N SER A 192 20.86 4.66 -28.47
CA SER A 192 21.88 5.71 -28.55
C SER A 192 22.37 6.17 -27.19
N ASN A 193 21.45 6.39 -26.24
CA ASN A 193 21.76 6.65 -24.85
C ASN A 193 21.59 5.37 -24.02
N LEU A 194 22.58 5.08 -23.18
CA LEU A 194 22.64 3.90 -22.32
C LEU A 194 22.41 4.23 -20.84
N THR A 195 22.27 5.51 -20.46
CA THR A 195 22.14 5.92 -19.06
C THR A 195 20.88 5.32 -18.41
N CYS A 196 21.06 4.79 -17.20
CA CYS A 196 19.99 4.33 -16.32
C CYS A 196 19.93 5.22 -15.07
N PHE A 197 18.77 5.25 -14.41
CA PHE A 197 18.50 6.21 -13.35
C PHE A 197 18.03 5.54 -12.07
N VAL A 198 18.43 6.14 -10.94
CA VAL A 198 17.88 5.88 -9.61
C VAL A 198 17.08 7.09 -9.22
N TRP A 199 15.79 6.90 -9.01
CA TRP A 199 14.83 7.95 -8.66
C TRP A 199 14.51 7.92 -7.18
N ASP A 200 14.43 9.10 -6.59
CA ASP A 200 13.92 9.29 -5.23
C ASP A 200 12.44 9.65 -5.30
N LEU A 201 11.65 9.22 -4.32
CA LEU A 201 10.21 9.46 -4.29
C LEU A 201 9.85 10.93 -4.05
N GLU A 202 10.75 11.67 -3.39
CA GLU A 202 10.57 13.09 -3.08
C GLU A 202 10.73 14.00 -4.31
N ASN A 203 11.62 13.63 -5.23
CA ASN A 203 12.05 14.48 -6.35
C ASN A 203 11.78 13.84 -7.72
N PRO A 204 10.63 14.15 -8.36
CA PRO A 204 10.26 13.53 -9.64
C PRO A 204 10.93 14.14 -10.88
N LYS A 205 11.55 15.32 -10.76
CA LYS A 205 12.10 16.04 -11.91
C LYS A 205 13.54 15.65 -12.25
N THR A 206 14.32 15.25 -11.25
CA THR A 206 15.74 14.99 -11.39
C THR A 206 16.08 13.65 -10.74
N PRO A 207 16.81 12.77 -11.44
CA PRO A 207 17.24 11.50 -10.86
C PRO A 207 18.20 11.76 -9.69
N SER A 208 18.14 10.90 -8.67
CA SER A 208 19.05 10.97 -7.52
C SER A 208 20.47 10.55 -7.92
N HIS A 209 20.56 9.49 -8.72
CA HIS A 209 21.82 8.98 -9.23
C HIS A 209 21.63 8.47 -10.67
N GLU A 210 22.74 8.48 -11.41
CA GLU A 210 22.82 8.01 -12.79
C GLU A 210 23.95 6.99 -12.88
N PHE A 211 23.72 5.90 -13.58
CA PHE A 211 24.75 4.91 -13.88
C PHE A 211 24.72 4.56 -15.36
N VAL A 212 25.89 4.30 -15.93
CA VAL A 212 26.09 4.15 -17.37
C VAL A 212 26.66 2.76 -17.66
N PRO A 213 25.82 1.80 -18.08
CA PRO A 213 26.29 0.52 -18.60
C PRO A 213 27.00 0.69 -19.96
N PRO A 214 27.92 -0.24 -20.31
CA PRO A 214 28.66 -0.17 -21.57
C PRO A 214 27.82 -0.53 -22.79
N THR A 215 26.75 -1.31 -22.60
CA THR A 215 25.75 -1.69 -23.62
C THR A 215 24.35 -1.55 -23.01
N ALA A 216 23.28 -1.72 -23.79
CA ALA A 216 21.93 -1.48 -23.30
C ALA A 216 21.56 -2.45 -22.16
N CYS A 217 21.02 -1.91 -21.07
CA CYS A 217 20.68 -2.71 -19.89
C CYS A 217 19.23 -3.23 -19.95
N TRP A 218 19.09 -4.55 -20.02
CA TRP A 218 17.80 -5.22 -20.17
C TRP A 218 17.10 -5.50 -18.85
N GLN A 219 17.90 -5.76 -17.81
CA GLN A 219 17.42 -6.15 -16.49
C GLN A 219 18.36 -5.58 -15.42
N VAL A 220 17.78 -5.05 -14.33
CA VAL A 220 18.53 -4.54 -13.18
C VAL A 220 17.96 -5.12 -11.90
N VAL A 221 18.83 -5.47 -10.97
CA VAL A 221 18.48 -5.95 -9.63
C VAL A 221 19.29 -5.21 -8.58
N CYS A 222 18.62 -4.77 -7.52
CA CYS A 222 19.26 -4.17 -6.36
C CYS A 222 19.69 -5.26 -5.38
N SER A 223 20.83 -5.09 -4.72
CA SER A 223 21.21 -5.98 -3.62
C SER A 223 20.26 -5.77 -2.42
N PRO A 224 19.74 -6.86 -1.81
CA PRO A 224 18.86 -6.76 -0.66
C PRO A 224 19.59 -6.41 0.64
N VAL A 225 20.92 -6.56 0.67
CA VAL A 225 21.76 -6.28 1.87
C VAL A 225 22.39 -4.90 1.79
N THR A 226 22.85 -4.52 0.60
CA THR A 226 23.54 -3.24 0.38
C THR A 226 22.83 -2.47 -0.73
N PRO A 227 21.91 -1.54 -0.40
CA PRO A 227 21.06 -0.87 -1.40
C PRO A 227 21.85 -0.02 -2.41
N THR A 228 23.12 0.27 -2.13
CA THR A 228 24.02 1.02 -3.02
C THR A 228 24.60 0.19 -4.15
N VAL A 229 24.50 -1.14 -4.07
CA VAL A 229 25.03 -2.08 -5.08
C VAL A 229 23.91 -2.53 -6.00
N LEU A 230 24.10 -2.26 -7.30
CA LEU A 230 23.18 -2.65 -8.37
C LEU A 230 23.86 -3.63 -9.31
N ILE A 231 23.10 -4.58 -9.84
CA ILE A 231 23.57 -5.55 -10.81
C ILE A 231 22.77 -5.37 -12.09
N GLY A 232 23.45 -5.21 -13.22
CA GLY A 232 22.86 -5.00 -14.54
C GLY A 232 23.16 -6.15 -15.48
N GLY A 233 22.12 -6.71 -16.10
CA GLY A 233 22.21 -7.63 -17.22
C GLY A 233 22.15 -6.86 -18.54
N LEU A 234 23.09 -7.15 -19.43
CA LEU A 234 23.32 -6.39 -20.66
C LEU A 234 22.81 -7.12 -21.91
N GLU A 235 22.65 -6.35 -23.00
CA GLU A 235 22.24 -6.85 -24.31
C GLU A 235 23.27 -7.80 -24.95
N ASP A 236 24.55 -7.64 -24.65
CA ASP A 236 25.63 -8.48 -25.17
C ASP A 236 25.91 -9.72 -24.30
N GLY A 237 24.99 -10.04 -23.38
CA GLY A 237 25.08 -11.21 -22.50
C GLY A 237 25.98 -11.05 -21.28
N ARG A 238 26.73 -9.94 -21.17
CA ARG A 238 27.56 -9.63 -20.00
C ARG A 238 26.71 -9.23 -18.80
N VAL A 239 27.26 -9.43 -17.61
CA VAL A 239 26.71 -8.92 -16.35
C VAL A 239 27.68 -7.93 -15.76
N CYS A 240 27.14 -6.85 -15.21
CA CYS A 240 27.91 -5.76 -14.62
C CYS A 240 27.42 -5.43 -13.22
N LEU A 241 28.34 -4.92 -12.40
CA LEU A 241 28.08 -4.47 -11.04
C LEU A 241 28.38 -2.99 -10.93
N PHE A 242 27.46 -2.25 -10.34
CA PHE A 242 27.59 -0.83 -10.05
C PHE A 242 27.53 -0.61 -8.53
N ASP A 243 28.43 0.22 -8.00
CA ASP A 243 28.27 0.84 -6.68
C ASP A 243 28.01 2.33 -6.91
N ILE A 244 26.79 2.76 -6.59
CA ILE A 244 26.29 4.11 -6.85
C ILE A 244 27.16 5.19 -6.18
N ARG A 245 27.87 4.83 -5.11
CA ARG A 245 28.71 5.77 -4.34
C ARG A 245 30.06 6.04 -4.98
N VAL A 246 30.55 5.13 -5.82
CA VAL A 246 31.94 5.15 -6.30
C VAL A 246 32.03 5.91 -7.61
N GLN A 247 31.34 5.43 -8.63
CA GLN A 247 31.41 5.99 -9.99
C GLN A 247 30.16 5.64 -10.79
N LYS A 248 29.94 6.36 -11.90
CA LYS A 248 28.81 6.10 -12.82
C LYS A 248 29.01 4.86 -13.68
N GLU A 249 30.26 4.53 -14.01
CA GLU A 249 30.64 3.36 -14.81
C GLU A 249 30.59 2.07 -13.98
N PRO A 250 30.48 0.88 -14.60
CA PRO A 250 30.48 -0.37 -13.84
C PRO A 250 31.79 -0.55 -13.07
N VAL A 251 31.69 -0.94 -11.79
CA VAL A 251 32.84 -1.27 -10.94
C VAL A 251 33.47 -2.59 -11.40
N MET A 252 32.64 -3.54 -11.80
CA MET A 252 33.08 -4.82 -12.36
C MET A 252 32.18 -5.25 -13.52
N ILE A 253 32.78 -5.98 -14.46
CA ILE A 253 32.08 -6.54 -15.62
C ILE A 253 32.58 -7.95 -15.90
N SER A 254 31.66 -8.85 -16.26
CA SER A 254 32.03 -10.19 -16.69
C SER A 254 32.71 -10.15 -18.07
N PRO A 255 33.69 -11.03 -18.33
CA PRO A 255 34.35 -11.07 -19.62
C PRO A 255 33.44 -11.72 -20.67
N ILE A 256 33.45 -11.18 -21.89
CA ILE A 256 32.52 -11.60 -22.96
C ILE A 256 32.60 -13.08 -23.34
N HIS A 257 33.75 -13.74 -23.12
CA HIS A 257 33.95 -15.15 -23.48
C HIS A 257 33.34 -16.15 -22.47
N LEU A 258 33.05 -15.70 -21.24
CA LEU A 258 32.37 -16.48 -20.20
C LEU A 258 30.95 -15.97 -19.91
N ALA A 259 30.55 -14.89 -20.58
CA ALA A 259 29.22 -14.33 -20.50
C ALA A 259 28.21 -15.15 -21.32
N HIS A 260 26.93 -14.78 -21.22
CA HIS A 260 25.91 -15.31 -22.11
C HIS A 260 26.19 -14.93 -23.56
N ARG A 261 25.70 -15.73 -24.51
CA ARG A 261 25.85 -15.45 -25.94
C ARG A 261 24.81 -14.46 -26.46
N ASP A 262 23.69 -14.42 -25.75
CA ASP A 262 22.51 -13.65 -26.04
C ASP A 262 22.18 -12.67 -24.89
N PRO A 263 21.30 -11.68 -25.09
CA PRO A 263 20.89 -10.73 -24.07
C PRO A 263 20.43 -11.38 -22.76
N VAL A 264 20.84 -10.79 -21.64
CA VAL A 264 20.38 -11.23 -20.31
C VAL A 264 18.91 -10.82 -20.14
N SER A 265 18.00 -11.77 -20.35
CA SER A 265 16.55 -11.58 -20.30
C SER A 265 16.01 -11.51 -18.87
N ALA A 266 16.63 -12.24 -17.95
CA ALA A 266 16.22 -12.33 -16.56
C ALA A 266 17.44 -12.35 -15.62
N LEU A 267 17.31 -11.68 -14.49
CA LEU A 267 18.37 -11.52 -13.49
C LEU A 267 17.70 -11.50 -12.12
N LEU A 268 18.25 -12.25 -11.16
CA LEU A 268 17.74 -12.33 -9.80
C LEU A 268 18.88 -12.43 -8.79
N TYR A 269 18.70 -11.77 -7.65
CA TYR A 269 19.58 -11.92 -6.50
C TYR A 269 19.23 -13.20 -5.75
N THR A 270 20.23 -13.98 -5.34
CA THR A 270 20.02 -15.15 -4.49
C THR A 270 20.28 -14.77 -3.05
N GLU A 271 19.25 -14.86 -2.21
CA GLU A 271 19.40 -14.72 -0.76
C GLU A 271 19.96 -16.01 -0.14
N SER A 272 21.20 -16.37 -0.51
CA SER A 272 21.93 -17.46 0.13
C SER A 272 22.39 -17.03 1.53
N ARG A 273 22.89 -17.96 2.35
CA ARG A 273 23.36 -17.63 3.72
C ARG A 273 24.41 -16.51 3.76
N LEU A 274 25.17 -16.32 2.68
CA LEU A 274 26.18 -15.28 2.55
C LEU A 274 25.70 -14.04 1.78
N ASN A 275 24.55 -14.10 1.11
CA ASN A 275 23.97 -13.01 0.32
C ASN A 275 24.94 -12.34 -0.68
N PHE A 276 25.86 -13.09 -1.29
CA PHE A 276 26.78 -12.59 -2.33
C PHE A 276 26.58 -13.29 -3.67
N GLU A 277 25.49 -14.03 -3.84
CA GLU A 277 25.23 -14.76 -5.08
C GLU A 277 24.06 -14.15 -5.83
N PHE A 278 24.15 -14.10 -7.14
CA PHE A 278 23.05 -13.79 -8.03
C PHE A 278 23.11 -14.73 -9.23
N PHE A 279 22.03 -14.81 -9.99
CA PHE A 279 22.04 -15.61 -11.21
C PHE A 279 21.29 -14.91 -12.34
N SER A 280 21.76 -15.18 -13.55
CA SER A 280 21.26 -14.63 -14.80
C SER A 280 20.69 -15.76 -15.66
N GLY A 281 19.67 -15.43 -16.44
CA GLY A 281 19.14 -16.24 -17.52
C GLY A 281 19.14 -15.43 -18.82
N SER A 282 19.37 -16.11 -19.92
CA SER A 282 19.43 -15.49 -21.26
C SER A 282 18.61 -16.29 -22.27
N THR A 283 18.32 -15.65 -23.40
CA THR A 283 17.63 -16.30 -24.53
C THR A 283 18.48 -17.40 -25.19
N ASP A 284 19.78 -17.49 -24.86
CA ASP A 284 20.63 -18.64 -25.24
C ASP A 284 20.24 -19.96 -24.53
N GLY A 285 19.32 -19.91 -23.58
CA GLY A 285 18.84 -21.06 -22.82
C GLY A 285 19.79 -21.51 -21.72
N MET A 286 20.75 -20.67 -21.32
CA MET A 286 21.61 -20.90 -20.15
C MET A 286 21.16 -20.08 -18.94
N CYS A 287 21.32 -20.68 -17.76
CA CYS A 287 21.32 -19.98 -16.48
C CYS A 287 22.74 -20.04 -15.89
N MET A 288 23.28 -18.89 -15.48
CA MET A 288 24.62 -18.77 -14.90
C MET A 288 24.54 -18.15 -13.51
N TRP A 289 25.32 -18.69 -12.57
CA TRP A 289 25.44 -18.17 -11.19
C TRP A 289 26.73 -17.39 -11.05
N TRP A 290 26.69 -16.28 -10.31
CA TRP A 290 27.79 -15.34 -10.18
C TRP A 290 27.99 -14.92 -8.73
N ASP A 291 29.22 -14.61 -8.37
CA ASP A 291 29.56 -13.98 -7.07
C ASP A 291 29.63 -12.47 -7.26
N VAL A 292 28.94 -11.72 -6.41
CA VAL A 292 28.96 -10.25 -6.37
C VAL A 292 30.37 -9.72 -6.14
N ARG A 293 31.22 -10.45 -5.41
CA ARG A 293 32.61 -10.04 -5.11
C ARG A 293 33.57 -10.28 -6.27
N ASN A 294 33.24 -11.21 -7.16
CA ASN A 294 34.05 -11.53 -8.32
C ASN A 294 33.18 -12.07 -9.46
N VAL A 295 32.88 -11.19 -10.41
CA VAL A 295 32.08 -11.51 -11.60
C VAL A 295 32.91 -12.01 -12.78
N SER A 296 34.21 -12.29 -12.58
CA SER A 296 35.10 -12.71 -13.66
C SER A 296 34.77 -14.12 -14.18
N ASN A 297 34.37 -15.03 -13.28
CA ASN A 297 34.02 -16.40 -13.62
C ASN A 297 32.64 -16.76 -13.02
N PRO A 298 31.77 -17.45 -13.77
CA PRO A 298 30.54 -17.99 -13.21
C PRO A 298 30.85 -19.12 -12.22
N ILE A 299 30.10 -19.19 -11.12
CA ILE A 299 30.17 -20.25 -10.10
C ILE A 299 29.64 -21.57 -10.67
N ALA A 300 28.57 -21.49 -11.45
CA ALA A 300 27.91 -22.64 -12.06
C ALA A 300 27.17 -22.21 -13.33
N GLU A 301 26.95 -23.17 -14.22
CA GLU A 301 26.20 -23.01 -15.47
C GLU A 301 25.19 -24.15 -15.59
N LEU A 302 23.99 -23.84 -16.07
CA LEU A 302 22.93 -24.82 -16.32
C LEU A 302 22.30 -24.55 -17.68
N ILE A 303 22.25 -25.57 -18.53
CA ILE A 303 21.57 -25.52 -19.82
C ILE A 303 20.11 -25.94 -19.62
N MET A 304 19.18 -25.15 -20.13
CA MET A 304 17.73 -25.33 -20.01
C MET A 304 17.15 -26.17 -21.15
N SER A 305 17.61 -27.40 -21.30
CA SER A 305 17.06 -28.33 -22.30
C SER A 305 15.99 -29.23 -21.67
N VAL A 306 14.72 -29.16 -22.10
CA VAL A 306 13.66 -30.01 -21.54
C VAL A 306 13.42 -31.24 -22.41
N ARG A 307 13.27 -31.02 -23.72
CA ARG A 307 12.90 -32.05 -24.69
C ARG A 307 14.13 -32.56 -25.43
N ILE A 308 14.86 -33.46 -24.78
CA ILE A 308 16.01 -34.12 -25.40
C ILE A 308 15.50 -35.32 -26.21
N PRO A 309 15.73 -35.37 -27.54
CA PRO A 309 15.42 -36.55 -28.34
C PRO A 309 16.16 -37.78 -27.79
N PRO A 310 15.55 -38.99 -27.82
CA PRO A 310 16.20 -40.20 -27.32
C PRO A 310 17.48 -40.50 -28.12
N GLY A 311 18.64 -40.41 -27.46
CA GLY A 311 19.95 -40.66 -28.07
C GLY A 311 20.85 -39.41 -28.16
N ASP A 312 20.29 -38.22 -28.04
CA ASP A 312 21.04 -36.96 -28.09
C ASP A 312 21.63 -36.57 -26.73
N LYS A 313 22.76 -35.87 -26.77
CA LYS A 313 23.38 -35.25 -25.60
C LYS A 313 22.79 -33.86 -25.36
N ILE A 314 22.80 -33.43 -24.10
CA ILE A 314 22.44 -32.07 -23.71
C ILE A 314 23.38 -31.12 -24.44
N SER A 315 22.80 -30.21 -25.22
CA SER A 315 23.55 -29.21 -25.99
C SER A 315 22.76 -27.91 -26.06
N LEU A 316 23.46 -26.82 -26.36
CA LEU A 316 22.87 -25.51 -26.61
C LEU A 316 21.84 -25.52 -27.76
N ALA A 317 21.97 -26.42 -28.73
CA ALA A 317 21.04 -26.52 -29.85
C ALA A 317 19.64 -26.99 -29.43
N ASN A 318 19.54 -27.74 -28.33
CA ASN A 318 18.29 -28.26 -27.77
C ASN A 318 17.85 -27.48 -26.52
N ALA A 319 18.46 -26.32 -26.25
CA ALA A 319 18.12 -25.48 -25.11
C ALA A 319 16.90 -24.61 -25.45
N GLU A 320 16.01 -24.44 -24.48
CA GLU A 320 14.88 -23.52 -24.55
C GLU A 320 15.33 -22.17 -24.00
N GLY A 321 15.04 -21.07 -24.71
CA GLY A 321 15.47 -19.74 -24.31
C GLY A 321 14.81 -19.30 -23.02
N VAL A 322 15.57 -18.73 -22.08
CA VAL A 322 15.02 -18.23 -20.81
C VAL A 322 14.44 -16.85 -21.04
N SER A 323 13.20 -16.62 -20.62
CA SER A 323 12.50 -15.33 -20.76
C SER A 323 12.20 -14.66 -19.42
N ALA A 324 11.93 -15.45 -18.38
CA ALA A 324 11.60 -14.96 -17.04
C ALA A 324 12.12 -15.92 -15.98
N LEU A 325 12.53 -15.40 -14.83
CA LEU A 325 12.97 -16.19 -13.69
C LEU A 325 12.22 -15.76 -12.44
N GLN A 326 12.00 -16.72 -11.54
CA GLN A 326 11.49 -16.46 -10.19
C GLN A 326 12.20 -17.35 -9.17
N TYR A 327 12.73 -16.72 -8.14
CA TYR A 327 13.34 -17.36 -6.98
C TYR A 327 12.60 -16.95 -5.71
N ASP A 328 12.54 -17.86 -4.74
CA ASP A 328 11.97 -17.58 -3.42
C ASP A 328 12.95 -18.08 -2.34
N ARG A 329 13.18 -17.27 -1.31
CA ARG A 329 14.09 -17.58 -0.20
C ARG A 329 13.67 -18.84 0.56
N ALA A 330 12.37 -19.13 0.64
CA ALA A 330 11.88 -20.32 1.33
C ALA A 330 12.32 -21.62 0.65
N LEU A 331 12.63 -21.57 -0.66
CA LEU A 331 13.04 -22.71 -1.47
C LEU A 331 14.39 -22.45 -2.14
N PRO A 332 15.51 -22.43 -1.39
CA PRO A 332 16.80 -21.99 -1.92
C PRO A 332 17.40 -22.89 -3.01
N THR A 333 16.88 -24.11 -3.15
CA THR A 333 17.32 -25.07 -4.17
C THR A 333 16.41 -25.11 -5.38
N ARG A 334 15.24 -24.47 -5.33
CA ARG A 334 14.25 -24.51 -6.41
C ARG A 334 13.94 -23.12 -6.94
N PHE A 335 13.80 -23.01 -8.25
CA PHE A 335 13.36 -21.78 -8.89
C PHE A 335 12.47 -22.12 -10.09
N LEU A 336 11.67 -21.15 -10.51
CA LEU A 336 10.87 -21.27 -11.72
C LEU A 336 11.53 -20.53 -12.86
N CYS A 337 11.49 -21.12 -14.04
CA CYS A 337 12.00 -20.56 -15.28
C CYS A 337 10.89 -20.54 -16.32
N GLY A 338 10.52 -19.35 -16.80
CA GLY A 338 9.71 -19.18 -17.98
C GLY A 338 10.59 -19.17 -19.23
N THR A 339 10.10 -19.77 -20.30
CA THR A 339 10.81 -19.85 -21.58
C THR A 339 10.12 -19.02 -22.67
N ASP A 340 10.86 -18.71 -23.72
CA ASP A 340 10.39 -18.04 -24.92
C ASP A 340 9.41 -18.90 -25.75
N THR A 341 9.47 -20.23 -25.60
CA THR A 341 8.56 -21.18 -26.26
C THR A 341 7.22 -21.36 -25.52
N GLY A 342 7.09 -20.83 -24.31
CA GLY A 342 5.85 -20.89 -23.52
C GLY A 342 5.83 -21.98 -22.45
N LEU A 343 6.94 -22.70 -22.26
CA LEU A 343 7.13 -23.63 -21.15
C LEU A 343 7.46 -22.89 -19.85
N VAL A 344 6.96 -23.41 -18.73
CA VAL A 344 7.44 -23.06 -17.39
C VAL A 344 8.07 -24.28 -16.76
N ILE A 345 9.33 -24.14 -16.35
CA ILE A 345 10.17 -25.21 -15.85
C ILE A 345 10.42 -25.00 -14.37
N ASN A 346 10.14 -26.02 -13.55
CA ASN A 346 10.53 -26.05 -12.14
C ASN A 346 11.90 -26.71 -12.02
N VAL A 347 12.90 -25.92 -11.66
CA VAL A 347 14.29 -26.35 -11.61
C VAL A 347 14.70 -26.62 -10.18
N ASN A 348 15.33 -27.76 -9.92
CA ASN A 348 15.96 -28.11 -8.65
C ASN A 348 17.48 -28.21 -8.80
N ARG A 349 18.19 -27.20 -8.31
CA ARG A 349 19.65 -27.09 -8.42
C ARG A 349 20.41 -28.26 -7.80
N LYS A 350 19.84 -28.94 -6.79
CA LYS A 350 20.50 -30.07 -6.09
C LYS A 350 20.13 -31.45 -6.65
N GLY A 351 19.46 -31.52 -7.81
CA GLY A 351 19.17 -32.81 -8.47
C GLY A 351 20.45 -33.54 -8.86
N LYS A 352 20.47 -34.87 -8.74
CA LYS A 352 21.63 -35.70 -9.13
C LYS A 352 21.58 -36.05 -10.62
N SER A 353 20.38 -36.30 -11.13
CA SER A 353 20.12 -36.54 -12.54
C SER A 353 19.56 -35.30 -13.22
N TYR A 354 19.80 -35.13 -14.51
CA TYR A 354 19.27 -34.02 -15.28
C TYR A 354 17.72 -33.96 -15.28
N LYS A 355 17.05 -35.12 -15.26
CA LYS A 355 15.59 -35.20 -15.08
C LYS A 355 15.13 -34.76 -13.68
N GLU A 356 15.97 -34.91 -12.66
CA GLU A 356 15.68 -34.40 -11.32
C GLU A 356 15.98 -32.90 -11.21
N ILE A 357 16.91 -32.39 -12.00
CA ILE A 357 17.18 -30.95 -12.11
C ILE A 357 15.99 -30.27 -12.78
N MET A 358 15.52 -30.79 -13.91
CA MET A 358 14.29 -30.32 -14.58
C MET A 358 13.06 -31.06 -14.02
N CYS A 359 12.68 -30.75 -12.76
CA CYS A 359 11.66 -31.48 -12.01
C CYS A 359 10.31 -31.56 -12.74
N SER A 360 9.85 -30.45 -13.31
CA SER A 360 8.63 -30.39 -14.11
C SER A 360 8.77 -29.35 -15.21
N ALA A 361 8.06 -29.57 -16.31
CA ALA A 361 7.99 -28.63 -17.42
C ALA A 361 6.55 -28.60 -17.95
N ASP A 362 5.90 -27.46 -17.70
CA ASP A 362 4.49 -27.26 -17.96
C ASP A 362 4.32 -26.37 -19.18
N TYR A 363 3.55 -26.81 -20.17
CA TYR A 363 3.26 -26.00 -21.36
C TYR A 363 2.21 -24.96 -21.02
N ALA A 364 2.66 -23.82 -20.49
CA ALA A 364 1.79 -22.85 -19.86
C ALA A 364 1.08 -21.94 -20.87
N HIS A 365 1.78 -21.52 -21.92
CA HIS A 365 1.28 -20.53 -22.88
C HIS A 365 1.67 -20.87 -24.31
N ARG A 366 0.99 -20.23 -25.26
CA ARG A 366 1.36 -20.27 -26.68
C ARG A 366 2.12 -18.99 -27.02
N GLY A 367 3.43 -19.01 -26.83
CA GLY A 367 4.30 -17.84 -26.96
C GLY A 367 5.10 -17.58 -25.68
N PRO A 368 5.95 -16.54 -25.68
CA PRO A 368 6.91 -16.32 -24.61
C PRO A 368 6.22 -16.04 -23.27
N VAL A 369 6.74 -16.65 -22.21
CA VAL A 369 6.31 -16.35 -20.85
C VAL A 369 6.97 -15.04 -20.42
N LYS A 370 6.20 -13.97 -20.27
CA LYS A 370 6.72 -12.63 -19.96
C LYS A 370 7.04 -12.43 -18.48
N ALA A 371 6.30 -13.12 -17.60
CA ALA A 371 6.49 -13.04 -16.17
C ALA A 371 6.01 -14.33 -15.48
N VAL A 372 6.72 -14.72 -14.42
CA VAL A 372 6.41 -15.86 -13.57
C VAL A 372 6.62 -15.42 -12.12
N HIS A 373 5.66 -15.67 -11.23
CA HIS A 373 5.80 -15.35 -9.81
C HIS A 373 5.14 -16.39 -8.91
N ARG A 374 5.80 -16.76 -7.81
CA ARG A 374 5.21 -17.62 -6.77
C ARG A 374 4.17 -16.83 -5.96
N SER A 375 3.11 -17.50 -5.52
CA SER A 375 2.07 -16.86 -4.71
C SER A 375 2.59 -16.56 -3.30
N PRO A 376 2.38 -15.35 -2.76
CA PRO A 376 2.69 -15.01 -1.37
C PRO A 376 1.92 -15.87 -0.35
N CYS A 377 0.77 -16.43 -0.75
CA CYS A 377 -0.08 -17.26 0.11
C CYS A 377 0.55 -18.64 0.39
N THR A 378 1.06 -19.28 -0.68
CA THR A 378 1.59 -20.64 -0.65
C THR A 378 2.60 -20.83 -1.78
N MET A 379 3.70 -21.49 -1.46
CA MET A 379 4.77 -21.76 -2.42
C MET A 379 4.38 -22.82 -3.46
N LYS A 380 3.29 -23.57 -3.25
CA LYS A 380 2.81 -24.56 -4.23
C LYS A 380 2.18 -23.92 -5.46
N MET A 381 1.76 -22.66 -5.37
CA MET A 381 1.04 -21.98 -6.44
C MET A 381 1.94 -20.93 -7.10
N PHE A 382 1.80 -20.77 -8.42
CA PHE A 382 2.51 -19.75 -9.17
C PHE A 382 1.62 -19.15 -10.26
N ILE A 383 1.88 -17.88 -10.59
CA ILE A 383 1.21 -17.15 -11.68
C ILE A 383 2.16 -17.04 -12.85
N THR A 384 1.57 -17.04 -14.04
CA THR A 384 2.27 -16.92 -15.31
C THR A 384 1.51 -15.93 -16.17
N CYS A 385 2.24 -15.11 -16.91
CA CYS A 385 1.69 -14.18 -17.89
C CYS A 385 2.35 -14.41 -19.24
N SER A 386 1.50 -14.46 -20.27
CA SER A 386 1.91 -14.35 -21.66
C SER A 386 0.99 -13.36 -22.37
N ASP A 387 1.04 -13.32 -23.69
CA ASP A 387 0.49 -12.23 -24.50
C ASP A 387 -0.96 -11.91 -24.14
N TRP A 388 -1.90 -12.85 -24.08
CA TRP A 388 -3.32 -12.49 -23.92
C TRP A 388 -3.93 -12.95 -22.60
N THR A 389 -3.23 -13.80 -21.87
CA THR A 389 -3.78 -14.54 -20.73
C THR A 389 -2.85 -14.53 -19.54
N VAL A 390 -3.47 -14.60 -18.36
CA VAL A 390 -2.80 -14.86 -17.08
C VAL A 390 -3.33 -16.18 -16.56
N HIS A 391 -2.44 -17.06 -16.14
CA HIS A 391 -2.78 -18.39 -15.63
C HIS A 391 -2.13 -18.63 -14.27
N ILE A 392 -2.89 -19.19 -13.33
CA ILE A 392 -2.37 -19.64 -12.04
C ILE A 392 -2.31 -21.16 -12.08
N TRP A 393 -1.17 -21.67 -11.64
CA TRP A 393 -0.79 -23.07 -11.69
C TRP A 393 -0.52 -23.60 -10.29
N SER A 394 -0.63 -24.91 -10.16
CA SER A 394 -0.21 -25.67 -8.99
C SER A 394 0.99 -26.52 -9.35
N ASP A 395 1.98 -26.61 -8.47
CA ASP A 395 3.10 -27.56 -8.61
C ASP A 395 2.64 -29.03 -8.65
N GLU A 396 1.41 -29.33 -8.25
CA GLU A 396 0.87 -30.69 -8.24
C GLU A 396 0.18 -31.07 -9.56
N VAL A 397 -0.22 -30.07 -10.38
CA VAL A 397 -0.99 -30.28 -11.61
C VAL A 397 -0.23 -29.65 -12.78
N HIS A 398 0.31 -30.52 -13.64
CA HIS A 398 1.18 -30.16 -14.77
C HIS A 398 0.45 -30.11 -16.12
N THR A 399 -0.78 -30.62 -16.17
CA THR A 399 -1.55 -30.76 -17.41
C THR A 399 -2.34 -29.50 -17.78
N SER A 400 -2.85 -28.79 -16.79
CA SER A 400 -3.69 -27.59 -16.95
C SER A 400 -3.50 -26.60 -15.80
N PRO A 401 -3.73 -25.30 -16.04
CA PRO A 401 -3.75 -24.31 -14.97
C PRO A 401 -5.01 -24.48 -14.11
N ILE A 402 -4.86 -24.28 -12.79
CA ILE A 402 -5.98 -24.34 -11.84
C ILE A 402 -6.95 -23.17 -12.01
N ILE A 403 -6.44 -22.00 -12.37
CA ILE A 403 -7.26 -20.81 -12.64
C ILE A 403 -6.78 -20.20 -13.95
N THR A 404 -7.66 -20.29 -14.95
CA THR A 404 -7.46 -19.65 -16.26
C THR A 404 -8.09 -18.27 -16.22
N GLY A 405 -7.28 -17.21 -16.30
CA GLY A 405 -7.77 -15.84 -16.47
C GLY A 405 -8.45 -15.64 -17.82
N MET A 406 -9.41 -14.72 -17.86
CA MET A 406 -10.11 -14.37 -19.11
C MET A 406 -9.10 -13.74 -20.09
N PRO A 407 -9.16 -14.07 -21.39
CA PRO A 407 -8.29 -13.45 -22.38
C PRO A 407 -8.60 -11.95 -22.50
N HIS A 408 -7.57 -11.12 -22.47
CA HIS A 408 -7.69 -9.68 -22.63
C HIS A 408 -7.75 -9.31 -24.12
N HIS A 409 -8.30 -8.14 -24.45
CA HIS A 409 -8.29 -7.62 -25.83
C HIS A 409 -6.91 -7.14 -26.29
N TYR A 410 -6.04 -6.80 -25.35
CA TYR A 410 -4.71 -6.25 -25.59
C TYR A 410 -3.68 -7.08 -24.86
N GLN A 411 -2.45 -7.06 -25.37
CA GLN A 411 -1.39 -7.87 -24.81
C GLN A 411 -1.08 -7.47 -23.36
N ILE A 412 -0.95 -8.45 -22.49
CA ILE A 412 -0.45 -8.32 -21.12
C ILE A 412 1.07 -8.40 -21.21
N ASN A 413 1.74 -7.43 -20.60
CA ASN A 413 3.20 -7.30 -20.67
C ASN A 413 3.89 -7.76 -19.39
N ASP A 414 3.22 -7.62 -18.25
CA ASP A 414 3.77 -8.02 -16.95
C ASP A 414 2.64 -8.31 -15.95
N VAL A 415 2.94 -9.16 -14.98
CA VAL A 415 2.02 -9.53 -13.89
C VAL A 415 2.80 -9.65 -12.60
N VAL A 416 2.20 -9.29 -11.48
CA VAL A 416 2.85 -9.42 -10.16
C VAL A 416 1.81 -9.65 -9.07
N TRP A 417 2.14 -10.44 -8.07
CA TRP A 417 1.31 -10.58 -6.88
C TRP A 417 1.35 -9.32 -6.01
N ALA A 418 0.27 -9.05 -5.30
CA ALA A 418 0.30 -8.06 -4.22
C ALA A 418 1.12 -8.63 -3.03
N PRO A 419 2.18 -7.96 -2.55
CA PRO A 419 3.07 -8.54 -1.55
C PRO A 419 2.39 -8.87 -0.21
N GLN A 420 1.54 -7.96 0.27
CA GLN A 420 0.84 -8.10 1.56
C GLN A 420 -0.56 -8.74 1.42
N ARG A 421 -1.14 -8.71 0.20
CA ARG A 421 -2.48 -9.23 -0.06
C ARG A 421 -2.47 -10.58 -0.75
N VAL A 422 -2.69 -11.64 0.02
CA VAL A 422 -2.53 -13.04 -0.42
C VAL A 422 -3.48 -13.50 -1.54
N SER A 423 -4.61 -12.82 -1.73
CA SER A 423 -5.64 -13.17 -2.72
C SER A 423 -5.55 -12.38 -4.03
N SER A 424 -4.63 -11.41 -4.12
CA SER A 424 -4.66 -10.38 -5.15
C SER A 424 -3.41 -10.32 -6.01
N TYR A 425 -3.59 -10.04 -7.30
CA TYR A 425 -2.51 -9.79 -8.24
C TYR A 425 -2.84 -8.60 -9.14
N MET A 426 -1.80 -8.04 -9.75
CA MET A 426 -1.89 -6.89 -10.63
C MET A 426 -1.34 -7.26 -12.01
N SER A 427 -2.01 -6.82 -13.06
CA SER A 427 -1.54 -6.98 -14.43
C SER A 427 -1.51 -5.66 -15.18
N VAL A 428 -0.53 -5.52 -16.07
CA VAL A 428 -0.37 -4.36 -16.95
C VAL A 428 -0.41 -4.80 -18.40
N SER A 429 -1.05 -3.99 -19.24
CA SER A 429 -1.27 -4.30 -20.64
C SER A 429 -0.93 -3.16 -21.58
N ALA A 430 -0.85 -3.49 -22.86
CA ALA A 430 -0.55 -2.57 -23.95
C ALA A 430 -1.59 -1.45 -24.13
N ASP A 431 -2.81 -1.59 -23.59
CA ASP A 431 -3.83 -0.52 -23.63
C ASP A 431 -3.62 0.63 -22.64
N GLY A 432 -2.47 0.66 -21.93
CA GLY A 432 -2.19 1.72 -20.97
C GLY A 432 -2.88 1.54 -19.61
N LYS A 433 -3.53 0.39 -19.38
CA LYS A 433 -4.33 0.14 -18.17
C LYS A 433 -3.67 -0.85 -17.22
N LEU A 434 -3.71 -0.52 -15.93
CA LEU A 434 -3.45 -1.45 -14.85
C LEU A 434 -4.77 -2.06 -14.37
N ARG A 435 -4.77 -3.39 -14.18
CA ARG A 435 -5.91 -4.14 -13.65
C ARG A 435 -5.51 -4.78 -12.33
N TYR A 436 -6.28 -4.49 -11.30
CA TYR A 436 -6.14 -5.08 -9.98
C TYR A 436 -7.17 -6.20 -9.81
N TRP A 437 -6.70 -7.41 -9.53
CA TRP A 437 -7.51 -8.61 -9.39
C TRP A 437 -7.49 -9.08 -7.95
N ASP A 438 -8.65 -9.48 -7.44
CA ASP A 438 -8.79 -10.11 -6.12
C ASP A 438 -9.67 -11.35 -6.25
N LEU A 439 -9.04 -12.51 -6.17
CA LEU A 439 -9.66 -13.80 -6.44
C LEU A 439 -10.77 -14.16 -5.43
N LEU A 440 -10.71 -13.61 -4.21
CA LEU A 440 -11.73 -13.82 -3.18
C LEU A 440 -12.96 -12.93 -3.36
N ARG A 441 -12.82 -11.79 -4.04
CA ARG A 441 -13.93 -10.84 -4.26
C ARG A 441 -14.60 -11.08 -5.60
N LYS A 442 -13.81 -11.08 -6.67
CA LYS A 442 -14.28 -11.19 -8.06
C LYS A 442 -13.40 -12.17 -8.82
N TYR A 443 -13.99 -13.28 -9.23
CA TYR A 443 -13.24 -14.35 -9.90
C TYR A 443 -12.99 -14.08 -11.40
N ARG A 444 -13.95 -13.47 -12.10
CA ARG A 444 -13.91 -13.32 -13.57
C ARG A 444 -13.59 -11.90 -14.06
N GLU A 445 -13.71 -10.92 -13.20
CA GLU A 445 -13.51 -9.51 -13.54
C GLU A 445 -12.57 -8.84 -12.54
N PRO A 446 -11.76 -7.87 -12.99
CA PRO A 446 -10.89 -7.12 -12.10
C PRO A 446 -11.71 -6.27 -11.13
N VAL A 447 -11.17 -6.06 -9.93
CA VAL A 447 -11.78 -5.17 -8.93
C VAL A 447 -11.64 -3.72 -9.36
N ILE A 448 -10.46 -3.34 -9.85
CA ILE A 448 -10.17 -2.00 -10.38
C ILE A 448 -9.54 -2.13 -11.77
N VAL A 449 -9.99 -1.28 -12.67
CA VAL A 449 -9.31 -1.00 -13.95
C VAL A 449 -8.97 0.49 -13.95
N LYS A 450 -7.67 0.81 -14.00
CA LYS A 450 -7.19 2.20 -14.03
C LYS A 450 -6.38 2.42 -15.31
N THR A 451 -6.76 3.42 -16.10
CA THR A 451 -5.89 3.95 -17.17
C THR A 451 -4.79 4.79 -16.54
N VAL A 452 -3.53 4.36 -16.70
CA VAL A 452 -2.35 5.01 -16.12
C VAL A 452 -1.64 5.86 -17.16
N SER A 453 -1.40 5.30 -18.35
CA SER A 453 -0.80 6.00 -19.48
C SER A 453 -1.70 5.89 -20.72
N LYS A 454 -1.45 6.75 -21.71
CA LYS A 454 -2.00 6.59 -23.06
C LYS A 454 -1.18 5.59 -23.89
N ASN A 455 0.04 5.30 -23.46
CA ASN A 455 0.97 4.40 -24.12
C ASN A 455 0.93 3.01 -23.47
N GLU A 456 1.57 2.04 -24.11
CA GLU A 456 1.67 0.68 -23.60
C GLU A 456 2.44 0.64 -22.27
N LEU A 457 1.89 -0.07 -21.28
CA LEU A 457 2.57 -0.35 -20.02
C LEU A 457 3.42 -1.62 -20.17
N LEU A 458 4.69 -1.56 -19.79
CA LEU A 458 5.66 -2.61 -20.02
C LEU A 458 6.01 -3.41 -18.77
N LYS A 459 6.19 -2.75 -17.62
CA LYS A 459 6.67 -3.37 -16.38
C LYS A 459 5.90 -2.87 -15.16
N ILE A 460 5.74 -3.75 -14.18
CA ILE A 460 5.11 -3.43 -12.88
C ILE A 460 5.95 -3.99 -11.74
N LYS A 461 6.20 -3.17 -10.71
CA LYS A 461 6.85 -3.61 -9.48
C LYS A 461 6.23 -2.95 -8.25
N PRO A 462 5.58 -3.71 -7.34
CA PRO A 462 5.13 -3.20 -6.06
C PRO A 462 6.33 -3.02 -5.11
N ASN A 463 6.22 -2.05 -4.21
CA ASN A 463 7.10 -1.95 -3.05
C ASN A 463 6.82 -3.14 -2.09
N VAL A 464 7.77 -3.46 -1.21
CA VAL A 464 7.66 -4.58 -0.24
C VAL A 464 6.43 -4.45 0.66
N GLU A 465 6.10 -3.23 1.09
CA GLU A 465 4.90 -2.93 1.89
C GLU A 465 3.61 -3.01 1.07
N GLY A 466 3.69 -2.99 -0.26
CA GLY A 466 2.55 -3.11 -1.16
C GLY A 466 1.72 -1.83 -1.34
N GLN A 467 1.90 -0.77 -0.55
CA GLN A 467 1.13 0.47 -0.69
C GLN A 467 1.46 1.24 -1.97
N LEU A 468 2.74 1.26 -2.36
CA LEU A 468 3.22 1.92 -3.57
C LEU A 468 3.51 0.89 -4.67
N VAL A 469 3.12 1.20 -5.90
CA VAL A 469 3.36 0.36 -7.08
C VAL A 469 3.96 1.19 -8.19
N ALA A 470 5.14 0.81 -8.66
CA ALA A 470 5.78 1.39 -9.82
C ALA A 470 5.31 0.72 -11.10
N VAL A 471 4.97 1.52 -12.10
CA VAL A 471 4.55 1.08 -13.43
C VAL A 471 5.34 1.84 -14.48
N GLY A 472 5.95 1.14 -15.42
CA GLY A 472 6.71 1.74 -16.51
C GLY A 472 5.99 1.65 -17.84
N ASP A 473 6.06 2.72 -18.64
CA ASP A 473 5.51 2.77 -19.99
C ASP A 473 6.58 2.64 -21.11
N SER A 474 6.09 2.58 -22.34
CA SER A 474 6.90 2.49 -23.56
C SER A 474 7.54 3.81 -24.01
N LYS A 475 7.22 4.94 -23.36
CA LYS A 475 7.79 6.27 -23.63
C LYS A 475 8.74 6.73 -22.53
N GLY A 476 9.13 5.85 -21.62
CA GLY A 476 10.10 6.18 -20.57
C GLY A 476 9.51 6.92 -19.38
N VAL A 477 8.18 6.95 -19.27
CA VAL A 477 7.48 7.48 -18.11
C VAL A 477 7.21 6.37 -17.12
N MET A 478 7.68 6.59 -15.90
CA MET A 478 7.47 5.71 -14.76
C MET A 478 6.46 6.36 -13.82
N TYR A 479 5.36 5.66 -13.54
CA TYR A 479 4.29 6.13 -12.68
C TYR A 479 4.34 5.41 -11.33
N ILE A 480 4.18 6.17 -10.25
CA ILE A 480 3.97 5.63 -8.91
C ILE A 480 2.49 5.70 -8.57
N LEU A 481 1.93 4.55 -8.22
CA LEU A 481 0.55 4.39 -7.85
C LEU A 481 0.45 4.14 -6.35
N SER A 482 -0.48 4.82 -5.68
CA SER A 482 -0.84 4.56 -4.29
C SER A 482 -2.11 3.73 -4.23
N LEU A 483 -2.04 2.61 -3.51
CA LEU A 483 -3.17 1.74 -3.22
C LEU A 483 -3.79 2.13 -1.87
N SER A 484 -5.12 2.04 -1.76
CA SER A 484 -5.84 2.16 -0.48
C SER A 484 -5.50 0.99 0.44
N GLU A 485 -5.55 1.18 1.76
CA GLU A 485 -5.30 0.15 2.79
C GLU A 485 -6.06 -1.15 2.53
N ASN A 486 -7.33 -1.04 2.16
CA ASN A 486 -8.17 -2.18 1.78
C ASN A 486 -7.64 -3.06 0.65
N LEU A 487 -6.77 -2.57 -0.23
CA LEU A 487 -6.15 -3.36 -1.30
C LEU A 487 -4.83 -3.99 -0.84
N VAL A 488 -4.19 -3.42 0.17
CA VAL A 488 -2.87 -3.83 0.64
C VAL A 488 -3.00 -4.89 1.74
N GLU A 489 -3.88 -4.66 2.72
CA GLU A 489 -3.98 -5.53 3.89
C GLU A 489 -4.84 -6.76 3.62
N SER A 490 -4.37 -7.92 4.09
CA SER A 490 -5.15 -9.15 4.17
C SER A 490 -5.91 -9.19 5.49
N VAL A 491 -7.20 -9.54 5.45
CA VAL A 491 -7.95 -9.84 6.68
C VAL A 491 -7.54 -11.23 7.18
N GLY A 492 -7.56 -11.46 8.49
CA GLY A 492 -7.04 -12.71 9.10
C GLY A 492 -7.61 -14.02 8.50
N ASN A 493 -8.84 -14.00 8.00
CA ASN A 493 -9.47 -15.17 7.38
C ASN A 493 -9.12 -15.34 5.88
N ASP A 494 -8.58 -14.31 5.21
CA ASP A 494 -8.35 -14.32 3.76
C ASP A 494 -7.37 -15.43 3.34
N LYS A 495 -6.33 -15.66 4.13
CA LYS A 495 -5.36 -16.73 3.86
C LYS A 495 -6.02 -18.11 3.88
N GLN A 496 -6.86 -18.38 4.87
CA GLN A 496 -7.57 -19.66 4.98
C GLN A 496 -8.56 -19.85 3.83
N LEU A 497 -9.33 -18.81 3.50
CA LEU A 497 -10.27 -18.83 2.38
C LEU A 497 -9.55 -19.04 1.04
N MET A 498 -8.40 -18.39 0.85
CA MET A 498 -7.61 -18.54 -0.38
C MET A 498 -7.03 -19.95 -0.52
N LEU A 499 -6.53 -20.54 0.58
CA LEU A 499 -6.08 -21.93 0.59
C LEU A 499 -7.21 -22.91 0.26
N GLN A 500 -8.41 -22.70 0.81
CA GLN A 500 -9.59 -23.50 0.45
C GLN A 500 -9.96 -23.36 -1.02
N CYS A 501 -9.86 -22.15 -1.58
CA CYS A 501 -10.09 -21.92 -3.00
C CYS A 501 -9.08 -22.68 -3.86
N TYR A 502 -7.79 -22.60 -3.52
CA TYR A 502 -6.74 -23.34 -4.22
C TYR A 502 -6.95 -24.85 -4.14
N GLU A 503 -7.24 -25.41 -2.96
CA GLU A 503 -7.51 -26.84 -2.81
C GLU A 503 -8.72 -27.29 -3.63
N ARG A 504 -9.78 -26.47 -3.68
CA ARG A 504 -10.98 -26.75 -4.47
C ARG A 504 -10.65 -26.79 -5.97
N GLU A 505 -9.95 -25.79 -6.50
CA GLU A 505 -9.61 -25.75 -7.92
C GLU A 505 -8.58 -26.82 -8.30
N THR A 506 -7.58 -27.10 -7.46
CA THR A 506 -6.64 -28.22 -7.68
C THR A 506 -7.36 -29.56 -7.72
N ARG A 507 -8.29 -29.81 -6.78
CA ARG A 507 -9.10 -31.04 -6.76
C ARG A 507 -9.97 -31.15 -8.01
N ARG A 508 -10.57 -30.04 -8.44
CA ARG A 508 -11.37 -29.99 -9.67
C ARG A 508 -10.53 -30.39 -10.88
N GLU A 509 -9.36 -29.79 -11.06
CA GLU A 509 -8.48 -30.12 -12.20
C GLU A 509 -8.00 -31.57 -12.16
N HIS A 510 -7.69 -32.12 -10.98
CA HIS A 510 -7.32 -33.53 -10.85
C HIS A 510 -8.45 -34.48 -11.31
N ILE A 511 -9.70 -34.17 -10.97
CA ILE A 511 -10.88 -34.93 -11.43
C ILE A 511 -11.03 -34.81 -12.95
N LEU A 512 -10.82 -33.61 -13.52
CA LEU A 512 -10.90 -33.39 -14.95
C LEU A 512 -9.80 -34.15 -15.71
N GLU A 513 -8.57 -34.12 -15.21
CA GLU A 513 -7.45 -34.87 -15.78
C GLU A 513 -7.75 -36.37 -15.83
N THR A 514 -8.28 -36.92 -14.73
CA THR A 514 -8.68 -38.33 -14.65
C THR A 514 -9.77 -38.65 -15.67
N ARG A 515 -10.79 -37.79 -15.79
CA ARG A 515 -11.85 -37.95 -16.80
C ARG A 515 -11.34 -37.86 -18.23
N VAL A 516 -10.41 -36.94 -18.52
CA VAL A 516 -9.81 -36.82 -19.86
C VAL A 516 -9.02 -38.08 -20.21
N LYS A 517 -8.27 -38.64 -19.25
CA LYS A 517 -7.58 -39.93 -19.44
C LYS A 517 -8.57 -41.06 -19.72
N GLU A 518 -9.67 -41.15 -18.98
CA GLU A 518 -10.73 -42.14 -19.24
C GLU A 518 -11.37 -41.97 -20.62
N ILE A 519 -11.67 -40.74 -21.04
CA ILE A 519 -12.24 -40.45 -22.37
C ILE A 519 -11.26 -40.87 -23.46
N ASN A 520 -9.97 -40.53 -23.33
CA ASN A 520 -8.95 -40.90 -24.31
C ASN A 520 -8.76 -42.41 -24.38
N LEU A 521 -8.82 -43.13 -23.25
CA LEU A 521 -8.80 -44.60 -23.23
C LEU A 521 -10.03 -45.19 -23.92
N LYS A 522 -11.22 -44.62 -23.70
CA LYS A 522 -12.46 -45.05 -24.39
C LYS A 522 -12.41 -44.77 -25.89
N LEU A 523 -11.83 -43.64 -26.31
CA LEU A 523 -11.65 -43.32 -27.72
C LEU A 523 -10.68 -44.30 -28.39
N LYS A 524 -9.52 -44.59 -27.75
CA LYS A 524 -8.59 -45.62 -28.23
C LYS A 524 -9.24 -47.00 -28.31
N ALA A 525 -9.98 -47.40 -27.28
CA ALA A 525 -10.71 -48.67 -27.31
C ALA A 525 -11.76 -48.71 -28.44
N LYS A 526 -12.40 -47.57 -28.75
CA LYS A 526 -13.32 -47.47 -29.89
C LYS A 526 -12.58 -47.54 -31.23
N GLU A 527 -11.45 -46.85 -31.37
CA GLU A 527 -10.58 -46.94 -32.55
C GLU A 527 -10.09 -48.38 -32.77
N ASP A 528 -9.70 -49.09 -31.70
CA ASP A 528 -9.30 -50.49 -31.76
C ASP A 528 -10.48 -51.40 -32.15
N THR A 529 -11.71 -51.13 -31.68
CA THR A 529 -12.90 -51.88 -32.13
C THR A 529 -13.32 -51.59 -33.57
N VAL A 530 -13.10 -50.37 -34.07
CA VAL A 530 -13.36 -50.02 -35.48
C VAL A 530 -12.24 -50.59 -36.38
N GLY A 531 -10.99 -50.59 -35.92
CA GLY A 531 -9.87 -51.26 -36.57
C GLY A 531 -10.02 -52.78 -36.62
N ALA A 532 -10.62 -53.39 -35.60
CA ALA A 532 -10.96 -54.82 -35.59
C ALA A 532 -12.18 -55.18 -36.45
N SER A 533 -12.99 -54.20 -36.88
CA SER A 533 -14.10 -54.41 -37.82
C SER A 533 -13.69 -54.37 -39.30
N TYR A 534 -12.42 -54.06 -39.59
CA TYR A 534 -11.78 -54.46 -40.85
C TYR A 534 -11.30 -55.92 -40.72
N GLU A 535 -12.24 -56.84 -40.50
CA GLU A 535 -12.03 -58.18 -41.03
C GLU A 535 -11.87 -58.04 -42.54
N VAL A 536 -10.86 -58.70 -43.09
CA VAL A 536 -10.46 -58.71 -44.49
C VAL A 536 -11.69 -58.98 -45.37
N VAL A 537 -12.37 -57.93 -45.81
CA VAL A 537 -13.24 -58.02 -46.97
C VAL A 537 -12.31 -57.94 -48.15
N ASP A 538 -12.15 -59.07 -48.85
CA ASP A 538 -11.31 -59.21 -50.03
C ASP A 538 -11.63 -58.08 -51.04
N GLU A 539 -10.78 -57.05 -51.10
CA GLU A 539 -10.96 -55.89 -51.98
C GLU A 539 -11.11 -56.34 -53.44
N ALA A 540 -10.51 -57.47 -53.82
CA ALA A 540 -10.66 -58.06 -55.14
C ALA A 540 -12.07 -58.59 -55.41
N ALA A 541 -12.75 -59.16 -54.41
CA ALA A 541 -14.12 -59.65 -54.53
C ALA A 541 -15.12 -58.49 -54.63
N LEU A 542 -14.90 -57.40 -53.87
CA LEU A 542 -15.75 -56.21 -53.93
C LEU A 542 -15.57 -55.44 -55.25
N LEU A 543 -14.34 -55.38 -55.76
CA LEU A 543 -14.04 -54.82 -57.09
C LEU A 543 -14.66 -55.66 -58.21
N GLN A 544 -14.64 -56.98 -58.12
CA GLN A 544 -15.32 -57.84 -59.11
C GLN A 544 -16.84 -57.66 -59.09
N ILE A 545 -17.46 -57.61 -57.91
CA ILE A 545 -18.91 -57.44 -57.79
C ILE A 545 -19.34 -56.07 -58.34
N THR A 546 -18.60 -55.01 -58.02
CA THR A 546 -18.88 -53.66 -58.54
C THR A 546 -18.60 -53.54 -60.04
N GLU A 547 -17.58 -54.21 -60.57
CA GLU A 547 -17.30 -54.25 -62.01
C GLU A 547 -18.38 -55.03 -62.77
N ASP A 548 -18.89 -56.14 -62.21
CA ASP A 548 -19.97 -56.93 -62.82
C ASP A 548 -21.32 -56.19 -62.76
N GLU A 549 -21.61 -55.48 -61.68
CA GLU A 549 -22.79 -54.59 -61.61
C GLU A 549 -22.70 -53.45 -62.61
N TYR A 550 -21.54 -52.81 -62.74
CA TYR A 550 -21.31 -51.76 -63.73
C TYR A 550 -21.45 -52.30 -65.17
N ARG A 551 -20.86 -53.46 -65.48
CA ARG A 551 -21.00 -54.11 -66.79
C ARG A 551 -22.44 -54.50 -67.10
N ARG A 552 -23.22 -54.90 -66.08
CA ARG A 552 -24.65 -55.21 -66.24
C ARG A 552 -25.46 -53.93 -66.53
N ALA A 553 -25.22 -52.86 -65.78
CA ALA A 553 -25.86 -51.56 -66.01
C ALA A 553 -25.52 -50.98 -67.39
N VAL A 554 -24.26 -51.08 -67.81
CA VAL A 554 -23.81 -50.65 -69.15
C VAL A 554 -24.43 -51.51 -70.25
N LYS A 555 -24.57 -52.83 -70.07
CA LYS A 555 -25.29 -53.69 -71.02
C LYS A 555 -26.77 -53.34 -71.14
N GLU A 556 -27.43 -53.05 -70.02
CA GLU A 556 -28.83 -52.61 -70.02
C GLU A 556 -29.00 -51.24 -70.69
N GLU A 557 -28.09 -50.29 -70.44
CA GLU A 557 -28.10 -49.02 -71.16
C GLU A 557 -27.79 -49.16 -72.66
N MET A 558 -26.85 -50.03 -73.05
CA MET A 558 -26.51 -50.29 -74.45
C MET A 558 -27.67 -50.96 -75.21
N LEU A 559 -28.39 -51.89 -74.56
CA LEU A 559 -29.63 -52.47 -75.08
C LEU A 559 -30.73 -51.42 -75.24
N ARG A 560 -30.81 -50.48 -74.31
CA ARG A 560 -31.81 -49.41 -74.30
C ARG A 560 -31.50 -48.29 -75.32
N THR A 561 -30.23 -48.12 -75.69
CA THR A 561 -29.76 -47.12 -76.67
C THR A 561 -29.52 -47.68 -78.08
N GLY A 562 -29.67 -49.01 -78.28
CA GLY A 562 -29.64 -49.64 -79.60
C GLY A 562 -28.27 -49.70 -80.27
N MET A 563 -27.17 -49.50 -79.52
CA MET A 563 -25.80 -49.55 -80.06
C MET A 563 -25.19 -50.94 -79.90
N THR A 564 -24.81 -51.57 -81.01
CA THR A 564 -24.03 -52.82 -81.03
C THR A 564 -22.52 -52.50 -81.06
N PRO A 565 -21.69 -53.19 -80.27
CA PRO A 565 -20.25 -52.90 -80.23
C PRO A 565 -19.56 -53.35 -81.52
N GLN A 566 -18.91 -52.41 -82.21
CA GLN A 566 -17.99 -52.72 -83.30
C GLN A 566 -16.69 -53.29 -82.72
N ASN A 567 -16.37 -54.54 -83.09
CA ASN A 567 -15.08 -55.15 -82.81
C ASN A 567 -13.99 -54.45 -83.64
N THR A 568 -13.21 -53.58 -83.01
CA THR A 568 -11.91 -53.13 -83.55
C THR A 568 -10.80 -53.87 -82.82
N SER A 569 -10.16 -54.80 -83.51
CA SER A 569 -8.93 -55.47 -83.08
C SER A 569 -7.74 -54.50 -83.11
N PRO A 570 -6.78 -54.59 -82.16
CA PRO A 570 -5.62 -53.70 -82.13
C PRO A 570 -4.51 -54.26 -83.03
N THR A 571 -4.15 -53.53 -84.08
CA THR A 571 -2.91 -53.75 -84.85
C THR A 571 -1.72 -53.21 -84.07
N GLY A 572 -0.73 -54.07 -83.85
CA GLY A 572 0.47 -53.78 -83.07
C GLY A 572 1.38 -52.71 -83.68
N GLY A 573 1.93 -51.88 -82.80
CA GLY A 573 3.04 -50.98 -83.08
C GLY A 573 4.02 -51.02 -81.91
N ARG A 574 5.15 -51.71 -82.10
CA ARG A 574 6.33 -51.62 -81.23
C ARG A 574 6.89 -50.21 -81.32
N GLY A 575 7.04 -49.53 -80.19
CA GLY A 575 7.81 -48.30 -80.04
C GLY A 575 8.62 -48.38 -78.77
N ASP A 576 9.91 -48.65 -78.92
CA ASP A 576 10.93 -48.49 -77.88
C ASP A 576 10.89 -47.08 -77.28
N MET A 577 10.89 -46.97 -75.95
CA MET A 577 11.54 -45.82 -75.32
C MET A 577 12.18 -46.17 -73.98
N ARG A 578 13.43 -45.75 -73.89
CA ARG A 578 14.48 -46.14 -72.95
C ARG A 578 14.26 -45.64 -71.54
N GLN A 579 14.79 -46.42 -70.60
CA GLN A 579 15.22 -45.98 -69.28
C GLN A 579 16.18 -44.79 -69.38
N ARG A 580 15.87 -43.72 -68.64
CA ARG A 580 16.80 -42.99 -67.78
C ARG A 580 16.02 -42.31 -66.66
#